data_AF-A0A0N4TXE5-F1
#
_entry.id   AF-A0A0N4TXE5-F1
#
_cell.length_a   1.000
_cell.length_b   1.000
_cell.length_c   1.000
_cell.angle_alpha   90.00
_cell.angle_beta   90.00
_cell.angle_gamma   90.00
#
_symmetry.space_group_name_H-M   'P 1'
#
loop_
_entity.id
_entity.type
_entity.pdbx_description
1 polymer ?
#
loop_
_entity_poly.entity_id
_entity_poly.type
_entity_poly.pdbx_seq_one_letter_code
_entity_poly.pdbx_strand_id
1 'polypeptide(L)'
;MEKTICCSVQSVNVLKKGCRALHNFDRQRRLELFCNEQQRQAAIHDKKVEKVFWTIENEAGNDPVKVLMNQNISTFHDCMKHISRLKADRMALAYANGSYKSVLEKLSGNGRMMPLGYNCQNKNHANAVNMAYWRSCAFLLGAVVDQAFAVDVQLVGPSKVDYHSGRFEYIAKIKDLHDWAPNSENLFALTEKVVGEY
;
A
#
# COMPACT_ATOMS: atom_id res chain seq x y z
N MET A 1 -41.54 -44.97 -7.87
CA MET A 1 -41.03 -44.01 -6.87
C MET A 1 -39.67 -43.56 -7.34
N GLU A 2 -39.64 -42.39 -7.97
CA GLU A 2 -38.46 -41.76 -8.55
C GLU A 2 -37.47 -41.31 -7.48
N LYS A 3 -36.19 -41.55 -7.74
CA LYS A 3 -35.06 -40.98 -6.99
C LYS A 3 -34.79 -39.59 -7.55
N THR A 4 -35.15 -38.55 -6.80
CA THR A 4 -34.78 -37.17 -7.16
C THR A 4 -33.36 -36.89 -6.65
N ILE A 5 -32.46 -36.70 -7.60
CA ILE A 5 -31.01 -36.56 -7.41
C ILE A 5 -30.66 -35.16 -6.92
N CYS A 6 -29.75 -35.14 -5.94
CA CYS A 6 -29.01 -34.00 -5.41
C CYS A 6 -28.17 -33.30 -6.50
N CYS A 7 -28.75 -32.34 -7.23
CA CYS A 7 -28.08 -31.60 -8.31
C CYS A 7 -27.65 -30.17 -7.92
N SER A 8 -28.15 -29.61 -6.82
CA SER A 8 -27.89 -28.21 -6.43
C SER A 8 -26.53 -28.00 -5.75
N VAL A 9 -26.07 -28.95 -4.94
CA VAL A 9 -24.84 -28.81 -4.14
C VAL A 9 -23.57 -28.92 -4.99
N GLN A 10 -23.58 -29.75 -6.04
CA GLN A 10 -22.44 -29.90 -6.95
C GLN A 10 -22.21 -28.62 -7.79
N SER A 11 -23.29 -27.98 -8.24
CA SER A 11 -23.25 -26.79 -9.09
C SER A 11 -22.66 -25.57 -8.37
N VAL A 12 -23.02 -25.36 -7.09
CA VAL A 12 -22.50 -24.25 -6.27
C VAL A 12 -20.99 -24.38 -6.01
N ASN A 13 -20.49 -25.60 -5.78
CA ASN A 13 -19.07 -25.83 -5.54
C ASN A 13 -18.20 -25.66 -6.80
N VAL A 14 -18.73 -25.99 -7.98
CA VAL A 14 -18.07 -25.76 -9.27
C VAL A 14 -18.00 -24.26 -9.58
N LEU A 15 -19.10 -23.52 -9.35
CA LEU A 15 -19.14 -22.06 -9.53
C LEU A 15 -18.18 -21.33 -8.58
N LYS A 16 -18.12 -21.71 -7.29
CA LYS A 16 -17.17 -21.14 -6.33
C LYS A 16 -15.70 -21.39 -6.70
N LYS A 17 -15.39 -22.58 -7.26
CA LYS A 17 -14.04 -22.87 -7.79
C LYS A 17 -13.73 -22.05 -9.05
N GLY A 18 -14.71 -21.85 -9.93
CA GLY A 18 -14.60 -21.03 -11.14
C GLY A 18 -14.33 -19.55 -10.84
N CYS A 19 -15.11 -18.93 -9.94
CA CYS A 19 -14.92 -17.52 -9.56
C CYS A 19 -13.53 -17.26 -8.94
N ARG A 20 -13.08 -18.12 -8.02
CA ARG A 20 -11.71 -18.02 -7.45
C ARG A 20 -10.62 -18.15 -8.52
N ALA A 21 -10.80 -19.03 -9.50
CA ALA A 21 -9.82 -19.20 -10.58
C ALA A 21 -9.75 -17.97 -11.51
N LEU A 22 -10.90 -17.38 -11.84
CA LEU A 22 -10.99 -16.15 -12.65
C LEU A 22 -10.39 -14.94 -11.92
N HIS A 23 -10.69 -14.76 -10.63
CA HIS A 23 -10.11 -13.69 -9.80
C HIS A 23 -8.59 -13.80 -9.72
N ASN A 24 -8.06 -15.01 -9.54
CA ASN A 24 -6.62 -15.27 -9.57
C ASN A 24 -5.99 -14.97 -10.92
N PHE A 25 -6.65 -15.30 -12.04
CA PHE A 25 -6.18 -14.98 -13.38
C PHE A 25 -6.10 -13.46 -13.61
N ASP A 26 -7.16 -12.72 -13.24
CA ASP A 26 -7.16 -11.26 -13.34
C ASP A 26 -6.09 -10.61 -12.46
N ARG A 27 -5.87 -11.14 -11.24
CA ARG A 27 -4.79 -10.70 -10.36
C ARG A 27 -3.42 -10.94 -10.99
N GLN A 28 -3.20 -12.12 -11.56
CA GLN A 28 -1.94 -12.46 -12.23
C GLN A 28 -1.69 -11.54 -13.43
N ARG A 29 -2.72 -11.27 -14.24
CA ARG A 29 -2.63 -10.33 -15.37
C ARG A 29 -2.32 -8.91 -14.92
N ARG A 30 -2.96 -8.42 -13.85
CA ARG A 30 -2.66 -7.09 -13.27
C ARG A 30 -1.21 -7.01 -12.77
N LEU A 31 -0.73 -8.08 -12.11
CA LEU A 31 0.66 -8.16 -11.66
C LEU A 31 1.63 -8.15 -12.83
N GLU A 32 1.36 -8.94 -13.88
CA GLU A 32 2.19 -8.97 -15.09
C GLU A 32 2.26 -7.59 -15.76
N LEU A 33 1.13 -6.91 -15.93
CA LEU A 33 1.09 -5.54 -16.46
C LEU A 33 1.90 -4.56 -15.60
N PHE A 34 1.78 -4.66 -14.27
CA PHE A 34 2.55 -3.85 -13.34
C PHE A 34 4.06 -4.11 -13.45
N CYS A 35 4.48 -5.38 -13.49
CA CYS A 35 5.88 -5.76 -13.66
C CYS A 35 6.44 -5.30 -15.00
N ASN A 36 5.69 -5.45 -16.10
CA ASN A 36 6.08 -5.00 -17.42
C ASN A 36 6.27 -3.47 -17.46
N GLU A 37 5.37 -2.71 -16.82
CA GLU A 37 5.50 -1.25 -16.72
C GLU A 37 6.70 -0.84 -15.85
N GLN A 38 6.92 -1.54 -14.73
CA GLN A 38 8.08 -1.32 -13.87
C GLN A 38 9.40 -1.54 -14.62
N GLN A 39 9.48 -2.63 -15.42
CA GLN A 39 10.63 -2.93 -16.28
C GLN A 39 10.81 -1.88 -17.37
N ARG A 40 9.73 -1.45 -18.02
CA ARG A 40 9.75 -0.39 -19.03
C ARG A 40 10.32 0.91 -18.46
N GLN A 41 9.90 1.29 -17.25
CA GLN A 41 10.41 2.48 -16.56
C GLN A 41 11.88 2.32 -16.16
N ALA A 42 12.31 1.14 -15.71
CA ALA A 42 13.71 0.86 -15.39
C ALA A 42 14.61 0.97 -16.64
N ALA A 43 14.20 0.34 -17.75
CA ALA A 43 14.95 0.31 -19.00
C ALA A 43 15.22 1.71 -19.61
N ILE A 44 14.36 2.70 -19.33
CA ILE A 44 14.58 4.10 -19.74
C ILE A 44 15.83 4.68 -19.04
N HIS A 45 16.09 4.27 -17.80
CA HIS A 45 17.15 4.81 -16.95
C HIS A 45 18.39 3.90 -16.87
N ASP A 46 18.31 2.65 -17.31
CA ASP A 46 19.42 1.68 -17.25
C ASP A 46 20.60 2.02 -18.17
N LYS A 47 20.40 2.86 -19.20
CA LYS A 47 21.44 3.17 -20.18
C LYS A 47 22.58 4.02 -19.62
N LYS A 48 22.30 4.86 -18.61
CA LYS A 48 23.28 5.77 -18.01
C LYS A 48 22.85 6.15 -16.60
N VAL A 49 23.73 5.93 -15.63
CA VAL A 49 23.53 6.36 -14.24
C VAL A 49 23.91 7.83 -14.11
N GLU A 50 22.91 8.68 -13.93
CA GLU A 50 23.09 10.11 -13.61
C GLU A 50 23.13 10.32 -12.09
N LYS A 51 23.91 11.31 -11.65
CA LYS A 51 24.12 11.61 -10.24
C LYS A 51 23.36 12.87 -9.85
N VAL A 52 22.71 12.84 -8.70
CA VAL A 52 21.96 13.98 -8.15
C VAL A 52 22.38 14.27 -6.72
N PHE A 53 22.45 15.55 -6.39
CA PHE A 53 22.70 16.03 -5.03
C PHE A 53 21.39 16.27 -4.31
N TRP A 54 21.28 15.69 -3.12
CA TRP A 54 20.17 15.92 -2.21
C TRP A 54 20.64 16.51 -0.90
N THR A 55 19.94 17.55 -0.45
CA THR A 55 20.19 18.19 0.85
C THR A 55 19.14 17.70 1.84
N ILE A 56 19.58 17.12 2.94
CA ILE A 56 18.71 16.57 3.99
C ILE A 56 18.68 17.55 5.15
N GLU A 57 17.49 18.05 5.45
CA GLU A 57 17.26 18.96 6.57
C GLU A 57 17.01 18.20 7.86
N ASN A 58 17.59 18.70 8.94
CA ASN A 58 17.35 18.19 10.28
C ASN A 58 16.45 19.17 11.05
N GLU A 59 15.40 18.65 11.69
CA GLU A 59 14.49 19.47 12.52
C GLU A 59 15.19 20.09 13.75
N ALA A 60 16.34 19.54 14.17
CA ALA A 60 17.02 19.89 15.42
C ALA A 60 18.16 20.92 15.29
N GLY A 61 18.17 21.74 14.23
CA GLY A 61 19.15 22.82 14.08
C GLY A 61 20.58 22.38 13.74
N ASN A 62 20.80 21.10 13.45
CA ASN A 62 22.06 20.61 12.89
C ASN A 62 22.21 21.05 11.43
N ASP A 63 23.47 21.19 11.01
CA ASP A 63 23.78 21.52 9.63
C ASP A 63 23.14 20.53 8.64
N PRO A 64 22.63 21.05 7.51
CA PRO A 64 22.03 20.21 6.49
C PRO A 64 23.09 19.28 5.87
N VAL A 65 22.73 18.01 5.71
CA VAL A 65 23.63 17.00 5.16
C VAL A 65 23.41 16.87 3.67
N LYS A 66 24.47 17.01 2.87
CA LYS A 66 24.41 16.77 1.42
C LYS A 66 24.81 15.33 1.11
N VAL A 67 24.01 14.65 0.31
CA VAL A 67 24.25 13.28 -0.17
C VAL A 67 24.24 13.24 -1.70
N LEU A 68 25.08 12.38 -2.28
CA LEU A 68 25.16 12.15 -3.71
C LEU A 68 24.49 10.81 -4.03
N MET A 69 23.42 10.84 -4.82
CA MET A 69 22.56 9.69 -5.10
C MET A 69 22.49 9.40 -6.60
N ASN A 70 21.95 8.23 -6.96
CA ASN A 70 21.66 7.87 -8.34
C ASN A 70 20.26 8.32 -8.74
N GLN A 71 20.15 9.14 -9.77
CA GLN A 71 18.88 9.61 -10.30
C GLN A 71 18.04 8.45 -10.84
N ASN A 72 16.73 8.50 -10.57
CA ASN A 72 15.72 7.50 -10.96
C ASN A 72 15.97 6.07 -10.46
N ILE A 73 16.93 5.89 -9.54
CA ILE A 73 17.29 4.61 -8.94
C ILE A 73 17.19 4.72 -7.41
N SER A 74 17.92 5.66 -6.82
CA SER A 74 17.90 5.89 -5.38
C SER A 74 16.55 6.45 -4.93
N THR A 75 16.20 6.16 -3.68
CA THR A 75 14.98 6.64 -3.02
C THR A 75 15.29 7.58 -1.86
N PHE A 76 14.25 8.25 -1.34
CA PHE A 76 14.38 9.04 -0.11
C PHE A 76 14.83 8.20 1.10
N HIS A 77 14.43 6.93 1.15
CA HIS A 77 14.89 5.97 2.14
C HIS A 77 16.41 5.78 2.07
N ASP A 78 16.95 5.63 0.86
CA ASP A 78 18.38 5.42 0.65
C ASP A 78 19.19 6.66 1.04
N CYS A 79 18.67 7.87 0.79
CA CYS A 79 19.25 9.12 1.31
C CYS A 79 19.43 9.05 2.83
N MET A 80 18.41 8.57 3.56
CA MET A 80 18.47 8.48 5.02
C MET A 80 19.42 7.39 5.52
N LYS A 81 19.63 6.30 4.77
CA LYS A 81 20.62 5.28 5.12
C LYS A 81 22.04 5.82 5.18
N HIS A 82 22.38 6.84 4.38
CA HIS A 82 23.68 7.52 4.46
C HIS A 82 23.88 8.27 5.79
N ILE A 83 22.79 8.67 6.46
CA ILE A 83 22.85 9.32 7.77
C ILE A 83 22.79 8.27 8.89
N SER A 84 21.76 7.44 8.88
CA SER A 84 21.53 6.44 9.92
C SER A 84 20.47 5.44 9.48
N ARG A 85 20.78 4.14 9.63
CA ARG A 85 19.82 3.05 9.42
C ARG A 85 18.55 3.24 10.26
N LEU A 86 18.72 3.54 11.54
CA LEU A 86 17.60 3.73 12.47
C LEU A 86 16.69 4.89 12.06
N LYS A 87 17.26 6.00 11.56
CA LYS A 87 16.47 7.13 11.07
C LYS A 87 15.75 6.79 9.76
N ALA A 88 16.38 6.03 8.88
CA ALA A 88 15.77 5.55 7.64
C ALA A 88 14.55 4.66 7.93
N ASP A 89 14.70 3.68 8.84
CA ASP A 89 13.63 2.74 9.18
C ASP A 89 12.44 3.42 9.90
N ARG A 90 12.69 4.52 10.63
CA ARG A 90 11.64 5.28 11.34
C ARG A 90 10.97 6.36 10.48
N MET A 91 11.47 6.59 9.27
CA MET A 91 10.93 7.59 8.37
C MET A 91 9.61 7.09 7.77
N ALA A 92 8.54 7.87 7.92
CA ALA A 92 7.22 7.57 7.39
C ALA A 92 6.96 8.27 6.05
N LEU A 93 7.45 9.50 5.88
CA LEU A 93 7.32 10.30 4.65
C LEU A 93 8.56 11.16 4.43
N ALA A 94 8.73 11.62 3.19
CA ALA A 94 9.66 12.70 2.85
C ALA A 94 8.87 13.97 2.51
N TYR A 95 9.21 15.11 3.09
CA TYR A 95 8.79 16.40 2.55
C TYR A 95 9.87 16.93 1.61
N ALA A 96 9.66 16.79 0.32
CA ALA A 96 10.64 17.06 -0.72
C ALA A 96 10.15 18.13 -1.69
N ASN A 97 10.96 19.17 -1.90
CA ASN A 97 10.69 20.28 -2.83
C ASN A 97 9.26 20.86 -2.70
N GLY A 98 8.74 20.98 -1.48
CA GLY A 98 7.41 21.54 -1.22
C GLY A 98 6.25 20.54 -1.27
N SER A 99 6.52 19.24 -1.39
CA SER A 99 5.48 18.20 -1.50
C SER A 99 5.78 16.97 -0.64
N TYR A 100 4.73 16.29 -0.16
CA TYR A 100 4.86 15.03 0.58
C TYR A 100 5.03 13.86 -0.39
N LYS A 101 6.10 13.10 -0.21
CA LYS A 101 6.49 11.96 -1.05
C LYS A 101 6.61 10.68 -0.24
N SER A 102 6.36 9.56 -0.91
CA SER A 102 6.63 8.24 -0.33
C SER A 102 8.13 8.06 -0.11
N VAL A 103 8.51 7.37 0.95
CA VAL A 103 9.93 7.11 1.30
C VAL A 103 10.61 6.26 0.22
N LEU A 104 9.84 5.44 -0.51
CA LEU A 104 10.30 4.59 -1.61
C LEU A 104 10.20 5.27 -2.98
N GLU A 105 9.78 6.53 -3.04
CA GLU A 105 9.74 7.26 -4.31
C GLU A 105 11.16 7.53 -4.81
N LYS A 106 11.36 7.32 -6.12
CA LYS A 106 12.64 7.51 -6.79
C LYS A 106 12.97 8.99 -6.97
N LEU A 107 14.25 9.34 -6.82
CA LEU A 107 14.72 10.71 -6.93
C LEU A 107 14.86 11.14 -8.40
N SER A 108 14.12 12.18 -8.82
CA SER A 108 14.12 12.60 -10.23
C SER A 108 15.16 13.64 -10.61
N GLY A 109 15.75 14.36 -9.65
CA GLY A 109 16.67 15.47 -9.88
C GLY A 109 17.34 15.93 -8.60
N ASN A 110 18.05 17.06 -8.63
CA ASN A 110 18.58 17.68 -7.42
C ASN A 110 17.45 18.22 -6.54
N GLY A 111 17.63 18.21 -5.23
CA GLY A 111 16.57 18.67 -4.34
C GLY A 111 16.97 18.78 -2.89
N ARG A 112 15.96 19.12 -2.09
CA ARG A 112 16.02 19.15 -0.64
C ARG A 112 14.86 18.35 -0.07
N MET A 113 15.14 17.61 1.00
CA MET A 113 14.15 16.83 1.71
C MET A 113 14.25 17.07 3.21
N MET A 114 13.11 16.99 3.88
CA MET A 114 13.01 16.82 5.32
C MET A 114 12.41 15.44 5.62
N PRO A 115 13.11 14.56 6.38
CA PRO A 115 12.57 13.27 6.77
C PRO A 115 11.50 13.46 7.85
N LEU A 116 10.33 12.87 7.65
CA LEU A 116 9.23 12.95 8.59
C LEU A 116 9.00 11.59 9.25
N GLY A 117 9.03 11.57 10.58
CA GLY A 117 8.63 10.43 11.40
C GLY A 117 7.29 10.66 12.10
N TYR A 118 6.80 9.64 12.79
CA TYR A 118 5.53 9.71 13.53
C TYR A 118 5.53 10.72 14.70
N ASN A 119 6.70 11.07 15.23
CA ASN A 119 6.85 11.98 16.36
C ASN A 119 7.17 13.43 15.93
N CYS A 120 6.84 13.83 14.70
CA CYS A 120 7.12 15.18 14.22
C CYS A 120 6.29 16.23 15.00
N GLN A 121 6.95 17.31 15.42
CA GLN A 121 6.32 18.35 16.24
C GLN A 121 5.49 19.34 15.42
N ASN A 122 5.82 19.51 14.14
CA ASN A 122 5.08 20.37 13.25
C ASN A 122 3.70 19.77 12.91
N LYS A 123 2.63 20.48 13.25
CA LYS A 123 1.24 20.02 13.05
C LYS A 123 0.93 19.65 11.60
N ASN A 124 1.41 20.42 10.62
CA ASN A 124 1.12 20.14 9.21
C ASN A 124 1.81 18.86 8.75
N HIS A 125 3.04 18.63 9.19
CA HIS A 125 3.77 17.39 8.89
C HIS A 125 3.15 16.18 9.60
N ALA A 126 2.73 16.35 10.87
CA ALA A 126 2.03 15.31 11.61
C ALA A 126 0.74 14.90 10.92
N ASN A 127 -0.06 15.88 10.47
CA ASN A 127 -1.29 15.62 9.75
C ASN A 127 -1.02 14.85 8.44
N ALA A 128 0.05 15.18 7.71
CA ALA A 128 0.42 14.47 6.49
C ALA A 128 0.86 13.02 6.75
N VAL A 129 1.67 12.79 7.79
CA VAL A 129 2.11 11.45 8.21
C VAL A 129 0.90 10.60 8.65
N ASN A 130 0.00 11.16 9.46
CA ASN A 130 -1.23 10.49 9.89
C ASN A 130 -2.11 10.13 8.69
N MET A 131 -2.33 11.07 7.77
CA MET A 131 -3.11 10.79 6.56
C MET A 131 -2.49 9.70 5.70
N ALA A 132 -1.16 9.66 5.55
CA ALA A 132 -0.49 8.59 4.81
C ALA A 132 -0.62 7.23 5.51
N TYR A 133 -0.50 7.19 6.84
CA TYR A 133 -0.74 5.97 7.63
C TYR A 133 -2.18 5.47 7.46
N TRP A 134 -3.18 6.35 7.62
CA TRP A 134 -4.60 6.00 7.47
C TRP A 134 -4.92 5.45 6.08
N ARG A 135 -4.39 6.08 5.04
CA ARG A 135 -4.54 5.59 3.65
C ARG A 135 -3.90 4.22 3.45
N SER A 136 -2.76 3.96 4.09
CA SER A 136 -2.07 2.68 4.02
C SER A 136 -2.86 1.57 4.74
N CYS A 137 -3.40 1.86 5.92
CA CYS A 137 -4.28 0.93 6.64
C CYS A 137 -5.56 0.61 5.85
N ALA A 138 -6.22 1.63 5.28
CA ALA A 138 -7.39 1.41 4.44
C ALA A 138 -7.04 0.56 3.20
N PHE A 139 -5.90 0.82 2.55
CA PHE A 139 -5.43 0.02 1.42
C PHE A 139 -5.22 -1.46 1.80
N LEU A 140 -4.56 -1.72 2.94
CA LEU A 140 -4.36 -3.07 3.44
C LEU A 140 -5.70 -3.77 3.74
N LEU A 141 -6.65 -3.05 4.36
CA LEU A 141 -7.99 -3.57 4.61
C LEU A 141 -8.71 -3.98 3.31
N GLY A 142 -8.58 -3.18 2.24
CA GLY A 142 -9.10 -3.52 0.93
C GLY A 142 -8.53 -4.84 0.39
N ALA A 143 -7.22 -5.05 0.54
CA ALA A 143 -6.56 -6.30 0.13
C ALA A 143 -7.02 -7.52 0.94
N VAL A 144 -7.22 -7.35 2.25
CA VAL A 144 -7.74 -8.42 3.13
C VAL A 144 -9.15 -8.81 2.72
N VAL A 145 -10.01 -7.82 2.50
CA VAL A 145 -11.40 -8.03 2.08
C VAL A 145 -11.46 -8.74 0.72
N ASP A 146 -10.63 -8.33 -0.25
CA ASP A 146 -10.54 -8.99 -1.57
C ASP A 146 -10.19 -10.49 -1.47
N GLN A 147 -9.38 -10.87 -0.49
CA GLN A 147 -8.92 -12.26 -0.31
C GLN A 147 -9.74 -13.08 0.69
N ALA A 148 -10.62 -12.45 1.47
CA ALA A 148 -11.36 -13.12 2.54
C ALA A 148 -12.56 -13.91 2.01
N PHE A 149 -13.21 -13.44 0.94
CA PHE A 149 -14.45 -14.00 0.45
C PHE A 149 -14.23 -15.03 -0.66
N ALA A 150 -15.13 -16.02 -0.73
CA ALA A 150 -15.09 -17.05 -1.76
C ALA A 150 -15.77 -16.63 -3.08
N VAL A 151 -16.48 -15.52 -3.05
CA VAL A 151 -17.26 -14.92 -4.12
C VAL A 151 -16.56 -13.65 -4.60
N ASP A 152 -16.94 -13.15 -5.77
CA ASP A 152 -16.31 -11.95 -6.31
C ASP A 152 -16.51 -10.74 -5.39
N VAL A 153 -15.40 -10.06 -5.12
CA VAL A 153 -15.36 -8.79 -4.39
C VAL A 153 -15.04 -7.67 -5.37
N GLN A 154 -15.89 -6.65 -5.40
CA GLN A 154 -15.61 -5.40 -6.10
C GLN A 154 -15.14 -4.35 -5.09
N LEU A 155 -13.84 -4.06 -5.11
CA LEU A 155 -13.28 -2.96 -4.34
C LEU A 155 -13.70 -1.62 -4.94
N VAL A 156 -14.32 -0.75 -4.15
CA VAL A 156 -14.69 0.61 -4.56
C VAL A 156 -13.58 1.60 -4.21
N GLY A 157 -13.00 1.47 -3.01
CA GLY A 157 -11.88 2.30 -2.56
C GLY A 157 -11.99 2.73 -1.10
N PRO A 158 -10.98 3.45 -0.58
CA PRO A 158 -11.03 4.00 0.76
C PRO A 158 -12.14 5.04 0.91
N SER A 159 -12.78 5.08 2.09
CA SER A 159 -13.75 6.12 2.44
C SER A 159 -13.06 7.49 2.57
N LYS A 160 -13.83 8.57 2.55
CA LYS A 160 -13.34 9.94 2.74
C LYS A 160 -13.20 10.34 4.22
N VAL A 161 -13.23 9.36 5.13
CA VAL A 161 -13.17 9.60 6.56
C VAL A 161 -11.78 10.09 6.97
N ASP A 162 -11.78 11.13 7.80
CA ASP A 162 -10.58 11.74 8.34
C ASP A 162 -10.01 10.94 9.54
N TYR A 163 -8.71 11.05 9.78
CA TYR A 163 -8.03 10.28 10.82
C TYR A 163 -8.49 10.64 12.24
N HIS A 164 -9.02 11.85 12.45
CA HIS A 164 -9.62 12.26 13.73
C HIS A 164 -10.82 11.40 14.14
N SER A 165 -11.44 10.65 13.21
CA SER A 165 -12.52 9.70 13.53
C SER A 165 -12.07 8.51 14.37
N GLY A 166 -10.75 8.25 14.45
CA GLY A 166 -10.21 7.07 15.13
C GLY A 166 -10.38 5.75 14.38
N ARG A 167 -10.88 5.77 13.14
CA ARG A 167 -11.01 4.58 12.29
C ARG A 167 -10.61 4.84 10.85
N PHE A 168 -10.24 3.78 10.15
CA PHE A 168 -10.07 3.80 8.70
C PHE A 168 -11.13 2.88 8.07
N GLU A 169 -11.59 3.24 6.88
CA GLU A 169 -12.70 2.57 6.21
C GLU A 169 -12.34 2.26 4.76
N TYR A 170 -12.75 1.08 4.30
CA TYR A 170 -12.66 0.68 2.91
C TYR A 170 -14.01 0.18 2.42
N ILE A 171 -14.45 0.68 1.27
CA ILE A 171 -15.74 0.36 0.68
C ILE A 171 -15.54 -0.75 -0.34
N ALA A 172 -16.26 -1.86 -0.15
CA ALA A 172 -16.27 -3.00 -1.06
C ALA A 172 -17.72 -3.50 -1.24
N LYS A 173 -18.00 -4.05 -2.42
CA LYS A 173 -19.26 -4.74 -2.73
C LYS A 173 -18.97 -6.21 -2.93
N ILE A 174 -19.61 -7.06 -2.14
CA ILE A 174 -19.42 -8.51 -2.20
C ILE A 174 -20.62 -9.11 -2.92
N LYS A 175 -20.38 -9.86 -4.01
CA LYS A 175 -21.47 -10.47 -4.78
C LYS A 175 -22.15 -11.59 -3.99
N ASP A 176 -23.44 -11.78 -4.24
CA ASP A 176 -24.26 -12.88 -3.72
C ASP A 176 -24.28 -13.00 -2.18
N LEU A 177 -23.92 -11.91 -1.49
CA LEU A 177 -23.89 -11.84 -0.04
C LEU A 177 -25.08 -11.00 0.43
N HIS A 178 -26.26 -11.61 0.46
CA HIS A 178 -27.52 -10.97 0.86
C HIS A 178 -27.71 -11.04 2.38
N ASP A 179 -28.08 -9.91 3.00
CA ASP A 179 -28.43 -9.77 4.43
C ASP A 179 -27.40 -10.32 5.43
N TRP A 180 -26.16 -10.50 4.98
CA TRP A 180 -25.08 -10.94 5.85
C TRP A 180 -24.55 -9.79 6.70
N ALA A 181 -24.52 -10.00 8.01
CA ALA A 181 -23.79 -9.16 8.95
C ALA A 181 -22.62 -9.97 9.53
N PRO A 182 -21.39 -9.41 9.60
CA PRO A 182 -20.27 -10.09 10.21
C PRO A 182 -20.52 -10.29 11.71
N ASN A 183 -20.28 -11.51 12.21
CA ASN A 183 -20.21 -11.80 13.64
C ASN A 183 -18.76 -11.63 14.14
N SER A 184 -18.54 -11.81 15.45
CA SER A 184 -17.21 -11.70 16.07
C SER A 184 -16.18 -12.64 15.46
N GLU A 185 -16.56 -13.88 15.15
CA GLU A 185 -15.68 -14.88 14.54
C GLU A 185 -15.22 -14.45 13.15
N ASN A 186 -16.13 -13.92 12.32
CA ASN A 186 -15.82 -13.41 11.00
C ASN A 186 -14.83 -12.24 11.07
N LEU A 187 -15.03 -11.30 12.01
CA LEU A 187 -14.12 -10.17 12.20
C LEU A 187 -12.75 -10.60 12.72
N PHE A 188 -12.72 -11.60 13.61
CA PHE A 188 -11.47 -12.19 14.08
C PHE A 188 -10.70 -12.85 12.94
N ALA A 189 -11.37 -13.64 12.09
CA ALA A 189 -10.76 -14.29 10.93
C ALA A 189 -10.17 -13.26 9.92
N LEU A 190 -10.82 -12.10 9.74
CA LEU A 190 -10.28 -11.01 8.92
C LEU A 190 -9.02 -10.40 9.55
N THR A 191 -8.99 -10.26 10.87
CA THR A 191 -7.83 -9.72 11.61
C THR A 191 -6.67 -10.70 11.59
N GLU A 192 -6.94 -11.99 11.78
CA GLU A 192 -5.95 -13.06 11.72
C GLU A 192 -5.24 -13.09 10.36
N LYS A 193 -5.97 -12.90 9.25
CA LYS A 193 -5.38 -12.79 7.91
C LYS A 193 -4.38 -11.64 7.75
N VAL A 194 -4.47 -10.58 8.54
CA VAL A 194 -3.51 -9.47 8.52
C VAL A 194 -2.25 -9.80 9.31
N VAL A 195 -2.39 -10.53 10.42
CA VAL A 195 -1.32 -10.77 11.40
C VAL A 195 -0.54 -12.06 11.09
N GLY A 196 -1.20 -13.06 10.49
CA GLY A 196 -0.69 -14.43 10.34
C GLY A 196 0.20 -14.72 9.14
N GLU A 197 0.58 -13.73 8.32
CA GLU A 197 1.49 -13.92 7.17
C GLU A 197 2.97 -13.55 7.47
N TYR A 198 3.46 -13.83 8.69
CA TYR A 198 4.89 -13.73 9.05
C TYR A 198 5.53 -15.10 9.29
#